data_AF-A0A377TLV1-F1
#
_entry.id   AF-A0A377TLV1-F1
#
_cell.length_a   1.000
_cell.length_b   1.000
_cell.length_c   1.000
_cell.angle_alpha   90.00
_cell.angle_beta   90.00
_cell.angle_gamma   90.00
#
_symmetry.space_group_name_H-M   'P 1'
#
loop_
_entity.id
_entity.type
_entity.pdbx_description
1 polymer ?
#
loop_
_entity_poly.entity_id
_entity_poly.type
_entity_poly.pdbx_seq_one_letter_code
_entity_poly.pdbx_strand_id
1 'polypeptide(L)'
;MYVIFEDGTDPYWARSRVLEYLNQVQGKLPAGVSAEMGPDATGVGWVFEYALVDRSGKHDLAELRSLQDWFLKYELKTIPNVSEVASVGGVVKEYQIVVDPMKLTQYGISLGEVKSALDASNQEAGGSSVELAEAEYMVRASGYLQTLDDFKNIVLKTGITACRSISATSRGCRLARRCAAVSPSLTARAKWPAAW
;
A
#
# COMPACT_ATOMS: atom_id res chain seq x y z
N MET A 1 8.46 16.69 12.48
CA MET A 1 8.37 17.83 13.41
C MET A 1 8.76 17.32 14.77
N TYR A 2 9.66 18.02 15.46
CA TYR A 2 10.05 17.68 16.83
C TYR A 2 9.47 18.75 17.76
N VAL A 3 8.87 18.31 18.87
CA VAL A 3 8.38 19.17 19.94
C VAL A 3 9.18 18.81 21.18
N ILE A 4 9.98 19.75 21.66
CA ILE A 4 10.85 19.56 22.82
C ILE A 4 10.16 20.24 24.01
N PHE A 5 10.08 19.53 25.13
CA PHE A 5 9.47 19.98 26.36
C PHE A 5 10.54 20.37 27.38
N GLU A 6 10.14 21.13 28.39
CA GLU A 6 11.00 21.43 29.54
C GLU A 6 11.29 20.16 30.34
N ASP A 7 12.48 20.13 30.97
CA ASP A 7 12.90 19.01 31.80
C ASP A 7 11.91 18.75 32.95
N GLY A 8 11.66 17.47 33.23
CA GLY A 8 10.72 17.05 34.27
C GLY A 8 9.25 17.02 33.84
N THR A 9 8.93 17.36 32.59
CA THR A 9 7.58 17.19 32.04
C THR A 9 7.23 15.69 31.93
N ASP A 10 6.03 15.30 32.39
CA ASP A 10 5.52 13.94 32.20
C ASP A 10 5.37 13.60 30.70
N PRO A 11 6.01 12.53 30.20
CA PRO A 11 5.93 12.15 28.79
C PRO A 11 4.50 11.91 28.31
N TYR A 12 3.64 11.30 29.13
CA TYR A 12 2.28 10.97 28.73
C TYR A 12 1.38 12.20 28.68
N TRP A 13 1.56 13.15 29.61
CA TRP A 13 0.94 14.48 29.55
C TRP A 13 1.34 15.24 28.28
N ALA A 14 2.64 15.27 27.96
CA ALA A 14 3.17 15.95 26.79
C ALA A 14 2.56 15.39 25.49
N ARG A 15 2.50 14.06 25.35
CA ARG A 15 1.90 13.38 24.21
C ARG A 15 0.41 13.67 24.07
N SER A 16 -0.33 13.63 25.19
CA SER A 16 -1.76 13.96 25.21
C SER A 16 -2.01 15.39 24.74
N ARG A 17 -1.17 16.33 25.16
CA ARG A 17 -1.25 17.73 24.71
C ARG A 17 -0.96 17.87 23.22
N VAL A 18 0.05 17.19 22.69
CA VAL A 18 0.35 17.19 21.24
C VAL A 18 -0.82 16.61 20.45
N LEU A 19 -1.46 15.53 20.91
CA LEU A 19 -2.61 14.93 20.24
C LEU A 19 -3.78 15.92 20.12
N GLU A 20 -4.04 16.69 21.18
CA GLU A 20 -5.08 17.71 21.21
C GLU A 20 -4.89 18.74 20.08
N TYR A 21 -3.68 19.29 19.96
CA TYR A 21 -3.37 20.26 18.91
C TYR A 21 -3.33 19.64 17.51
N LEU A 22 -2.85 18.40 17.40
CA LEU A 22 -2.79 17.68 16.13
C LEU A 22 -4.19 17.45 15.54
N ASN A 23 -5.16 17.08 16.40
CA ASN A 23 -6.56 16.94 16.00
C ASN A 23 -7.17 18.26 15.48
N GLN A 24 -6.81 19.41 16.04
CA GLN A 24 -7.30 20.71 15.58
C GLN A 24 -6.72 21.13 14.22
N VAL A 25 -5.50 20.69 13.90
CA VAL A 25 -4.80 21.04 12.67
C VAL A 25 -5.07 20.04 11.54
N GLN A 26 -5.55 18.84 11.85
CA GLN A 26 -5.81 17.78 10.87
C GLN A 26 -6.69 18.24 9.69
N GLY A 27 -7.70 19.09 9.94
CA GLY A 27 -8.56 19.66 8.88
C GLY A 27 -7.91 20.74 8.00
N LYS A 28 -6.73 21.24 8.39
CA LYS A 28 -5.94 22.21 7.61
C LYS A 28 -4.89 21.53 6.72
N LEU A 29 -4.72 20.22 6.85
CA LEU A 29 -3.76 19.47 6.04
C LEU A 29 -4.32 19.22 4.62
N PRO A 30 -3.45 19.16 3.60
CA PRO A 30 -3.85 18.79 2.25
C PRO A 30 -4.53 17.42 2.19
N ALA A 31 -5.39 17.23 1.19
CA ALA A 31 -6.04 15.94 0.96
C ALA A 31 -4.99 14.81 0.81
N GLY A 32 -5.22 13.70 1.51
CA GLY A 32 -4.34 12.53 1.50
C GLY A 32 -3.12 12.61 2.43
N VAL A 33 -2.98 13.67 3.24
CA VAL A 33 -1.91 13.78 4.24
C VAL A 33 -2.49 13.61 5.65
N SER A 34 -1.99 12.62 6.39
CA SER A 34 -2.25 12.44 7.82
C SER A 34 -1.02 12.83 8.64
N ALA A 35 -1.23 13.53 9.75
CA ALA A 35 -0.19 13.69 10.75
C ALA A 35 -0.26 12.50 11.71
N GLU A 36 0.85 11.79 11.89
CA GLU A 36 0.93 10.64 12.79
C GLU A 36 1.78 10.98 14.02
N MET A 37 1.39 10.47 15.17
CA MET A 37 2.18 10.58 16.40
C MET A 37 3.31 9.56 16.37
N GLY A 38 4.53 10.00 16.70
CA GLY A 38 5.70 9.12 16.80
C GLY A 38 5.57 8.07 17.93
N PRO A 39 6.44 7.05 17.95
CA PRO A 39 6.43 6.00 18.99
C PRO A 39 6.68 6.57 20.39
N ASP A 40 6.39 5.77 21.42
CA ASP A 40 6.72 6.07 22.82
C ASP A 40 8.20 5.74 23.15
N ALA A 41 9.10 6.20 22.28
CA ALA A 41 10.54 6.00 22.36
C ALA A 41 11.29 7.14 21.64
N THR A 42 12.56 7.33 21.99
CA THR A 42 13.48 8.29 21.34
C THR A 42 14.59 7.55 20.59
N GLY A 43 15.51 8.28 19.95
CA GLY A 43 16.68 7.69 19.28
C GLY A 43 17.61 6.88 20.20
N VAL A 44 17.49 7.04 21.52
CA VAL A 44 18.22 6.23 22.51
C VAL A 44 17.58 4.85 22.71
N GLY A 45 16.34 4.64 22.25
CA GLY A 45 15.58 3.39 22.39
C GLY A 45 16.00 2.26 21.43
N TRP A 46 17.12 2.40 20.74
CA TRP A 46 17.63 1.39 19.80
C TRP A 46 18.42 0.34 20.59
N VAL A 47 17.71 -0.69 21.05
CA VAL A 47 18.26 -1.70 21.98
C VAL A 47 18.86 -2.90 21.25
N PHE A 48 18.23 -3.35 20.16
CA PHE A 48 18.66 -4.55 19.44
C PHE A 48 18.47 -4.40 17.93
N GLU A 49 19.53 -4.69 17.19
CA GLU A 49 19.56 -4.67 15.73
C GLU A 49 19.93 -6.05 15.18
N TYR A 50 19.29 -6.44 14.09
CA TYR A 50 19.59 -7.69 13.38
C TYR A 50 19.45 -7.52 11.88
N ALA A 51 20.04 -8.45 11.14
CA ALA A 51 19.90 -8.56 9.70
C ALA A 51 19.34 -9.93 9.32
N LEU A 52 18.37 -9.95 8.41
CA LEU A 52 17.89 -11.18 7.79
C LEU A 52 18.76 -11.49 6.58
N VAL A 53 19.37 -12.68 6.56
CA VAL A 53 20.27 -13.13 5.50
C VAL A 53 19.95 -14.58 5.14
N ASP A 54 19.58 -14.82 3.89
CA ASP A 54 19.52 -16.17 3.32
C ASP A 54 20.78 -16.46 2.50
N ARG A 55 21.60 -17.39 2.97
CA ARG A 55 22.83 -17.82 2.27
C ARG A 55 22.57 -18.87 1.19
N SER A 56 21.38 -19.47 1.17
CA SER A 56 21.01 -20.47 0.17
C SER A 56 20.57 -19.85 -1.16
N GLY A 57 20.25 -18.56 -1.16
CA GLY A 57 19.77 -17.84 -2.34
C GLY A 57 18.34 -18.22 -2.75
N LYS A 58 17.58 -18.87 -1.86
CA LYS A 58 16.18 -19.21 -2.10
C LYS A 58 15.26 -18.00 -1.94
N HIS A 59 15.64 -17.08 -1.05
CA HIS A 59 14.87 -15.89 -0.74
C HIS A 59 15.56 -14.61 -1.20
N ASP A 60 14.79 -13.75 -1.85
CA ASP A 60 15.24 -12.43 -2.25
C ASP A 60 15.03 -11.38 -1.15
N LEU A 61 15.52 -10.16 -1.38
CA LEU A 61 15.41 -9.06 -0.42
C LEU A 61 13.96 -8.62 -0.17
N ALA A 62 13.03 -8.83 -1.11
CA ALA A 62 11.63 -8.48 -0.91
C ALA A 62 10.88 -9.52 -0.09
N GLU A 63 11.21 -10.80 -0.26
CA GLU A 63 10.68 -11.87 0.57
C GLU A 63 11.16 -11.72 2.01
N LEU A 64 12.45 -11.45 2.22
CA LEU A 64 12.99 -11.19 3.56
C LEU A 64 12.38 -9.93 4.19
N ARG A 65 12.17 -8.88 3.40
CA ARG A 65 11.49 -7.66 3.88
C ARG A 65 10.01 -7.91 4.20
N SER A 66 9.34 -8.74 3.42
CA SER A 66 7.96 -9.13 3.67
C SER A 66 7.85 -9.96 4.95
N LEU A 67 8.78 -10.90 5.18
CA LEU A 67 8.89 -11.65 6.43
C LEU A 67 9.08 -10.71 7.63
N GLN A 68 9.95 -9.71 7.48
CA GLN A 68 10.17 -8.70 8.51
C GLN A 68 8.87 -7.92 8.84
N ASP A 69 8.22 -7.35 7.83
CA ASP A 69 7.11 -6.42 8.01
C ASP A 69 5.81 -7.12 8.43
N TRP A 70 5.57 -8.34 7.96
CA TRP A 70 4.30 -9.05 8.14
C TRP A 70 4.35 -10.19 9.16
N PHE A 71 5.53 -10.60 9.63
CA PHE A 71 5.67 -11.64 10.64
C PHE A 71 6.48 -11.16 11.84
N LEU A 72 7.79 -10.94 11.68
CA LEU A 72 8.69 -10.64 12.79
C LEU A 72 8.33 -9.35 13.54
N LYS A 73 7.92 -8.31 12.81
CA LYS A 73 7.47 -7.05 13.41
C LYS A 73 6.30 -7.25 14.36
N TYR A 74 5.34 -8.10 14.02
CA TYR A 74 4.17 -8.34 14.88
C TYR A 74 4.52 -9.19 16.08
N GLU A 75 5.30 -10.26 15.88
CA GLU A 75 5.76 -11.13 16.98
C GLU A 75 6.57 -10.35 18.02
N LEU A 76 7.55 -9.55 17.57
CA LEU A 76 8.44 -8.79 18.46
C LEU A 76 7.72 -7.64 19.17
N LYS A 77 6.69 -7.05 18.55
CA LYS A 77 5.86 -6.01 19.19
C LYS A 77 5.03 -6.53 20.36
N THR A 78 4.81 -7.83 20.48
CA THR A 78 4.07 -8.41 21.61
C THR A 78 4.89 -8.48 22.89
N ILE A 79 6.21 -8.30 22.81
CA ILE A 79 7.10 -8.37 23.96
C ILE A 79 6.86 -7.15 24.87
N PRO A 80 6.68 -7.34 26.19
CA PRO A 80 6.50 -6.24 27.12
C PRO A 80 7.63 -5.19 27.03
N ASN A 81 7.25 -3.92 27.10
CA ASN A 81 8.15 -2.75 27.01
C ASN A 81 8.82 -2.51 25.65
N VAL A 82 8.35 -3.16 24.57
CA VAL A 82 8.77 -2.83 23.20
C VAL A 82 7.84 -1.77 22.61
N SER A 83 8.32 -0.52 22.51
CA SER A 83 7.54 0.58 21.93
C SER A 83 7.41 0.48 20.41
N GLU A 84 8.47 0.06 19.72
CA GLU A 84 8.47 -0.08 18.26
C GLU A 84 9.44 -1.16 17.77
N VAL A 85 9.05 -1.82 16.68
CA VAL A 85 9.95 -2.65 15.87
C VAL A 85 9.99 -2.02 14.49
N ALA A 86 11.09 -1.36 14.19
CA ALA A 86 11.33 -0.66 12.94
C ALA A 86 12.07 -1.57 11.97
N SER A 87 11.69 -1.48 10.70
CA SER A 87 12.30 -2.28 9.65
C SER A 87 13.27 -1.40 8.86
N VAL A 88 14.56 -1.72 8.91
CA VAL A 88 15.64 -0.95 8.28
C VAL A 88 16.11 -1.66 7.01
N GLY A 89 16.24 -0.91 5.91
CA GLY A 89 16.68 -1.44 4.62
C GLY A 89 15.69 -2.44 3.98
N GLY A 90 16.19 -3.33 3.14
CA GLY A 90 15.36 -4.27 2.38
C GLY A 90 14.56 -3.60 1.26
N VAL A 91 13.70 -4.39 0.61
CA VAL A 91 12.94 -3.95 -0.56
C VAL A 91 11.46 -4.19 -0.37
N VAL A 92 10.63 -3.16 -0.57
CA VAL A 92 9.18 -3.33 -0.52
C VAL A 92 8.69 -3.76 -1.90
N LYS A 93 7.93 -4.85 -1.95
CA LYS A 93 7.30 -5.33 -3.18
C LYS A 93 6.24 -4.33 -3.64
N GLU A 94 6.43 -3.78 -4.83
CA GLU A 94 5.51 -2.80 -5.42
C GLU A 94 5.09 -3.26 -6.82
N TYR A 95 3.78 -3.13 -7.11
CA TYR A 95 3.25 -3.33 -8.45
C TYR A 95 3.35 -2.03 -9.24
N GLN A 96 4.32 -1.94 -10.14
CA GLN A 96 4.50 -0.78 -11.01
C GLN A 96 3.79 -0.98 -12.33
N ILE A 97 2.94 -0.02 -12.70
CA ILE A 97 2.24 0.04 -13.98
C ILE A 97 2.95 1.06 -14.86
N VAL A 98 3.82 0.57 -15.74
CA VAL A 98 4.59 1.42 -16.67
C VAL A 98 3.81 1.56 -17.96
N VAL A 99 3.25 2.74 -18.20
CA VAL A 99 2.39 3.01 -19.35
C VAL A 99 3.22 3.47 -20.57
N ASP A 100 2.87 2.97 -21.77
CA ASP A 100 3.49 3.36 -23.04
C ASP A 100 2.75 4.57 -23.65
N PRO A 101 3.38 5.76 -23.74
CA PRO A 101 2.74 6.97 -24.26
C PRO A 101 2.26 6.82 -25.71
N MET A 102 2.94 6.03 -26.53
CA MET A 102 2.57 5.82 -27.93
C MET A 102 1.28 5.02 -28.07
N LYS A 103 1.00 4.13 -27.11
CA LYS A 103 -0.24 3.36 -27.12
C LYS A 103 -1.39 4.15 -26.54
N LEU A 104 -1.15 4.97 -25.54
CA LEU A 104 -2.15 5.92 -25.04
C LEU A 104 -2.73 6.78 -26.18
N THR A 105 -1.86 7.32 -27.04
CA THR A 105 -2.29 8.12 -28.19
C THR A 105 -3.01 7.29 -29.25
N GLN A 106 -2.50 6.09 -29.60
CA GLN A 106 -3.12 5.20 -30.58
C GLN A 106 -4.54 4.76 -30.18
N TYR A 107 -4.77 4.49 -28.89
CA TYR A 107 -6.08 4.07 -28.38
C TYR A 107 -6.96 5.26 -27.96
N GLY A 108 -6.43 6.49 -28.01
CA GLY A 108 -7.12 7.70 -27.56
C GLY A 108 -7.56 7.58 -26.09
N ILE A 109 -6.62 7.17 -25.24
CA ILE A 109 -6.76 7.02 -23.79
C ILE A 109 -5.76 7.97 -23.13
N SER A 110 -6.24 8.78 -22.19
CA SER A 110 -5.42 9.67 -21.37
C SER A 110 -4.84 8.95 -20.16
N LEU A 111 -3.74 9.47 -19.61
CA LEU A 111 -3.17 8.96 -18.35
C LEU A 111 -4.16 9.08 -17.18
N GLY A 112 -4.99 10.13 -17.19
CA GLY A 112 -6.05 10.32 -16.19
C GLY A 112 -7.08 9.19 -16.21
N GLU A 113 -7.53 8.76 -17.40
CA GLU A 113 -8.45 7.62 -17.53
C GLU A 113 -7.84 6.31 -17.02
N VAL A 114 -6.54 6.08 -17.26
CA VAL A 114 -5.84 4.90 -16.71
C VAL A 114 -5.84 4.92 -15.19
N LYS A 115 -5.54 6.08 -14.58
CA LYS A 115 -5.57 6.24 -13.13
C LYS A 115 -6.98 5.98 -12.56
N SER A 116 -7.99 6.63 -13.13
CA SER A 116 -9.38 6.45 -12.66
C SER A 116 -9.87 5.02 -12.80
N ALA A 117 -9.51 4.32 -13.88
CA ALA A 117 -9.86 2.91 -14.06
C ALA A 117 -9.18 2.01 -13.02
N LEU A 118 -7.91 2.29 -12.68
CA LEU A 118 -7.19 1.56 -11.64
C LEU A 118 -7.82 1.77 -10.26
N ASP A 119 -8.10 3.02 -9.89
CA ASP A 119 -8.69 3.37 -8.59
C ASP A 119 -10.08 2.73 -8.40
N ALA A 120 -10.85 2.57 -9.48
CA ALA A 120 -12.17 1.94 -9.47
C ALA A 120 -12.14 0.40 -9.47
N SER A 121 -10.99 -0.23 -9.75
CA SER A 121 -10.90 -1.69 -10.00
C SER A 121 -10.28 -2.49 -8.85
N ASN A 122 -10.01 -1.86 -7.69
CA ASN A 122 -9.36 -2.52 -6.56
C ASN A 122 -10.14 -2.34 -5.25
N GLN A 123 -11.40 -2.78 -5.24
CA GLN A 123 -12.31 -2.61 -4.11
C GLN A 123 -13.23 -3.84 -4.01
N GLU A 124 -13.59 -4.21 -2.78
CA GLU A 124 -14.66 -5.19 -2.53
C GLU A 124 -15.97 -4.49 -2.18
N ALA A 125 -17.10 -5.13 -2.50
CA ALA A 125 -18.42 -4.64 -2.15
C ALA A 125 -19.23 -5.70 -1.39
N GLY A 126 -19.92 -5.27 -0.33
CA GLY A 126 -20.92 -6.07 0.38
C GLY A 126 -22.32 -5.80 -0.18
N GLY A 127 -23.06 -6.86 -0.49
CA GLY A 127 -24.41 -6.79 -1.05
C GLY A 127 -25.53 -7.02 -0.03
N SER A 128 -25.27 -6.75 1.25
CA SER A 128 -26.15 -7.13 2.37
C SER A 128 -26.34 -8.67 2.42
N SER A 129 -27.43 -9.13 3.04
CA SER A 129 -27.77 -10.54 3.17
C SER A 129 -29.11 -10.86 2.51
N VAL A 130 -29.27 -12.12 2.14
CA VAL A 130 -30.54 -12.66 1.64
C VAL A 130 -30.92 -13.83 2.54
N GLU A 131 -32.14 -13.80 3.07
CA GLU A 131 -32.69 -14.90 3.85
C GLU A 131 -33.26 -15.97 2.90
N LEU A 132 -32.75 -17.20 3.02
CA LEU A 132 -33.29 -18.36 2.33
C LEU A 132 -33.39 -19.53 3.31
N ALA A 133 -34.58 -20.12 3.43
CA ALA A 133 -34.84 -21.28 4.29
C ALA A 133 -34.40 -21.06 5.75
N GLU A 134 -34.80 -19.92 6.34
CA GLU A 134 -34.45 -19.51 7.72
C GLU A 134 -32.93 -19.39 7.98
N ALA A 135 -32.12 -19.34 6.91
CA ALA A 135 -30.70 -19.07 6.96
C ALA A 135 -30.36 -17.75 6.24
N GLU A 136 -29.46 -16.98 6.84
CA GLU A 136 -29.00 -15.71 6.31
C GLU A 136 -27.73 -15.89 5.47
N TYR A 137 -27.80 -15.58 4.18
CA TYR A 137 -26.68 -15.67 3.25
C TYR A 137 -26.12 -14.28 2.95
N MET A 138 -24.88 -14.04 3.36
CA MET A 138 -24.17 -12.80 3.06
C MET A 138 -23.77 -12.75 1.58
N VAL A 139 -24.14 -11.68 0.89
CA VAL A 139 -23.72 -11.42 -0.49
C VAL A 139 -22.41 -10.63 -0.46
N ARG A 140 -21.35 -11.19 -1.04
CA ARG A 140 -20.05 -10.54 -1.19
C ARG A 140 -19.63 -10.52 -2.66
N ALA A 141 -19.24 -9.36 -3.15
CA ALA A 141 -18.61 -9.19 -4.45
C ALA A 141 -17.10 -9.00 -4.26
N SER A 142 -16.31 -9.88 -4.87
CA SER A 142 -14.86 -9.75 -4.92
C SER A 142 -14.43 -8.71 -5.96
N GLY A 143 -13.39 -7.94 -5.64
CA GLY A 143 -12.80 -6.98 -6.58
C GLY A 143 -11.41 -6.48 -6.19
N TYR A 144 -10.72 -7.18 -5.26
CA TYR A 144 -9.30 -6.91 -5.01
C TYR A 144 -8.42 -7.51 -6.12
N LEU A 145 -7.40 -6.75 -6.50
CA LEU A 145 -6.38 -7.21 -7.44
C LEU A 145 -5.37 -8.09 -6.70
N GLN A 146 -5.29 -9.37 -7.07
CA GLN A 146 -4.42 -10.34 -6.40
C GLN A 146 -3.29 -10.82 -7.31
N THR A 147 -3.58 -10.93 -8.60
CA THR A 147 -2.68 -11.48 -9.61
C THR A 147 -2.29 -10.43 -10.64
N LEU A 148 -1.15 -10.65 -11.32
CA LEU A 148 -0.74 -9.80 -12.43
C LEU A 148 -1.75 -9.77 -13.58
N ASP A 149 -2.57 -10.81 -13.72
CA ASP A 149 -3.59 -10.86 -14.77
C ASP A 149 -4.80 -10.01 -14.43
N ASP A 150 -5.12 -9.81 -13.14
CA ASP A 150 -6.17 -8.89 -12.71
C ASP A 150 -5.84 -7.46 -13.15
N PHE A 151 -4.60 -7.01 -12.95
CA PHE A 151 -4.15 -5.70 -13.43
C PHE A 151 -4.26 -5.58 -14.96
N LYS A 152 -3.85 -6.61 -15.71
CA LYS A 152 -3.92 -6.59 -17.19
C LYS A 152 -5.36 -6.56 -17.72
N ASN A 153 -6.32 -7.03 -16.93
CA ASN A 153 -7.72 -7.12 -17.32
C ASN A 153 -8.55 -5.90 -16.91
N ILE A 154 -7.95 -4.89 -16.27
CA ILE A 154 -8.61 -3.62 -15.99
C ILE A 154 -9.14 -3.02 -17.30
N VAL A 155 -10.43 -2.71 -17.33
CA VAL A 155 -11.10 -2.18 -18.51
C VAL A 155 -10.89 -0.66 -18.55
N LEU A 156 -10.29 -0.16 -19.64
CA LEU A 156 -10.01 1.27 -19.81
C LEU A 156 -11.07 1.99 -20.64
N LYS A 157 -11.60 1.33 -21.67
CA LYS A 157 -12.56 1.92 -22.60
C LYS A 157 -13.46 0.86 -23.21
N THR A 158 -14.73 1.15 -23.39
CA THR A 158 -15.70 0.26 -24.03
C THR A 158 -16.16 0.87 -25.36
N GLY A 159 -16.04 0.12 -26.47
CA GLY A 159 -16.46 0.59 -27.80
C GLY A 159 -16.09 -0.39 -28.92
N ILE A 160 -16.93 -0.48 -29.96
CA ILE A 160 -16.76 -1.40 -31.12
C ILE A 160 -15.47 -1.12 -31.91
N THR A 161 -15.01 0.13 -31.96
CA THR A 161 -13.84 0.54 -32.75
C THR A 161 -12.50 0.27 -32.05
N ALA A 162 -12.48 0.11 -30.72
CA ALA A 162 -11.24 -0.06 -29.94
C ALA A 162 -10.72 -1.51 -29.91
N CYS A 163 -11.52 -2.48 -30.33
CA CYS A 163 -11.23 -3.91 -30.22
C CYS A 163 -10.92 -4.55 -31.59
N ARG A 164 -10.03 -3.96 -32.38
CA ARG A 164 -9.66 -4.51 -33.71
C ARG A 164 -8.31 -5.20 -33.79
N SER A 165 -7.54 -5.28 -32.70
CA SER A 165 -6.38 -6.18 -32.65
C SER A 165 -6.32 -6.99 -31.35
N ILE A 166 -6.45 -8.31 -31.54
CA ILE A 166 -6.07 -9.42 -30.66
C ILE A 166 -7.21 -10.02 -29.82
N SER A 167 -7.64 -11.20 -30.30
CA SER A 167 -8.50 -12.24 -29.72
C SER A 167 -9.89 -11.82 -29.24
N ALA A 168 -10.89 -12.20 -30.03
CA ALA A 168 -12.29 -12.18 -29.68
C ALA A 168 -12.55 -13.00 -28.40
N THR A 169 -12.73 -12.31 -27.29
CA THR A 169 -13.65 -12.74 -26.23
C THR A 169 -14.26 -11.49 -25.63
N SER A 170 -15.59 -11.45 -25.67
CA SER A 170 -16.44 -10.26 -25.57
C SER A 170 -16.08 -9.27 -24.45
N ARG A 171 -16.27 -7.98 -24.78
CA ARG A 171 -16.34 -6.77 -23.92
C ARG A 171 -15.02 -6.14 -23.44
N GLY A 172 -14.73 -4.94 -23.96
CA GLY A 172 -13.82 -3.92 -23.40
C GLY A 172 -12.39 -3.90 -23.95
N CYS A 173 -11.86 -2.70 -24.21
CA CYS A 173 -10.42 -2.46 -24.36
C CYS A 173 -9.80 -2.60 -22.96
N ARG A 174 -9.28 -3.81 -22.68
CA ARG A 174 -8.57 -4.15 -21.45
C ARG A 174 -7.15 -3.57 -21.47
N LEU A 175 -6.52 -3.40 -20.31
CA LEU A 175 -5.11 -2.99 -20.14
C LEU A 175 -4.09 -3.98 -20.78
N ALA A 176 -4.56 -5.04 -21.47
CA ALA A 176 -3.78 -6.21 -21.80
C ALA A 176 -2.51 -5.96 -22.65
N ARG A 177 -1.38 -6.42 -22.08
CA ARG A 177 -0.06 -6.77 -22.62
C ARG A 177 0.72 -5.74 -23.44
N ARG A 178 0.09 -4.71 -23.97
CA ARG A 178 0.77 -3.76 -24.86
C ARG A 178 0.74 -2.34 -24.31
N CYS A 179 -0.36 -1.83 -23.77
CA CYS A 179 -0.46 -0.41 -23.33
C CYS A 179 0.32 -0.08 -22.05
N ALA A 180 0.49 -1.05 -21.16
CA ALA A 180 1.30 -0.90 -19.96
C ALA A 180 1.99 -2.22 -19.59
N ALA A 181 3.23 -2.14 -19.13
CA ALA A 181 3.93 -3.25 -18.50
C ALA A 181 3.66 -3.20 -17.00
N VAL A 182 3.05 -4.25 -16.46
CA VAL A 182 2.92 -4.43 -15.01
C VAL A 182 4.05 -5.34 -14.57
N SER A 183 5.01 -4.78 -13.84
CA SER A 183 6.14 -5.53 -13.30
C SER A 183 6.13 -5.46 -11.77
N PRO A 184 6.34 -6.59 -11.06
CA PRO A 184 6.77 -6.51 -9.68
C PRO A 184 8.12 -5.81 -9.68
N SER A 185 8.15 -4.65 -9.06
CA SER A 185 9.35 -3.84 -8.93
C SER A 185 9.89 -3.96 -7.51
N LEU A 186 11.21 -3.92 -7.43
CA LEU A 186 11.97 -3.97 -6.21
C LEU A 186 12.42 -2.55 -5.89
N THR A 187 11.57 -1.75 -5.24
CA THR A 187 11.94 -0.40 -4.81
C THR A 187 12.58 -0.46 -3.42
N ALA A 188 13.91 -0.36 -3.37
CA ALA A 188 14.65 -0.18 -2.12
C ALA A 188 14.46 1.26 -1.63
N ARG A 189 13.44 1.52 -0.80
CA ARG A 189 13.31 2.81 -0.12
C ARG A 189 14.03 2.70 1.22
N ALA A 190 15.32 3.05 1.24
CA ALA A 190 16.07 3.22 2.47
C ALA A 190 15.52 4.46 3.21
N LYS A 191 14.51 4.26 4.05
CA LYS A 191 14.05 5.29 4.98
C LYS A 191 14.96 5.24 6.20
N TRP A 192 16.08 5.95 6.11
CA TRP A 192 16.81 6.35 7.30
C TRP A 192 15.90 7.33 8.06
N PRO A 193 15.45 7.06 9.28
CA PRO A 193 14.99 8.15 10.14
C PRO A 193 16.23 9.00 10.37
N ALA A 194 16.27 10.19 9.76
CA ALA A 194 17.29 11.17 10.05
C ALA A 194 17.19 11.50 11.55
N ALA A 195 18.14 11.00 12.33
CA ALA A 195 18.35 11.37 13.71
C ALA A 195 19.60 12.25 13.75
N TRP A 196 19.37 13.56 13.89
CA TRP A 196 20.27 14.52 14.52
C TRP A 196 19.38 15.42 15.39
#